data_AF-A0A662HVS4-F1
#
_entry.id   AF-A0A662HVS4-F1
#
_cell.length_a   1.000
_cell.length_b   1.000
_cell.length_c   1.000
_cell.angle_alpha   90.00
_cell.angle_beta   90.00
_cell.angle_gamma   90.00
#
_symmetry.space_group_name_H-M   'P 1'
#
loop_
_entity.id
_entity.type
_entity.pdbx_description
1 polymer ?
#
loop_
_entity_poly.entity_id
_entity_poly.type
_entity_poly.pdbx_seq_one_letter_code
_entity_poly.pdbx_strand_id
1 'polypeptide(L)'
;MKPLILLIVGLVVLVSAVSLIFIYSALKSPEEWILVVSPHEIVIKKPVGRVVKKQVMIECMSGEGVAASLAISGLTNASVAPQHLTLNKGDMATVTLTVKISKIGKEEGELTVTYGDKEEKVKIKVIGLKPRHPGKTEEQGGKEESKESEAGGEGKGGEAQQGWAPLQLMNIIIHADITLSGEDNKTIKGATYTSSFTTHYVYSFRLILYKKSSTNIGNVYSGTIELIDVSTACSEKFYHQIAKRGEAVAEATINVEGCLNKMPEDQSLATSVEVTIDIQGRIIDMDVGYGDWILGDLTGTSISIIKGGGKTVSATKEVTKDLWITTIPLEVLIRTSKPKIGEVTTGRAETNTSEYPILLNQFYAVEPSEPVPIEIEGTIAITKP
;
A
#
# COMPACT_ATOMS: atom_id res chain seq x y z
N MET A 1 69.57 1.86 53.48
CA MET A 1 68.63 2.93 53.04
C MET A 1 68.48 3.02 51.52
N LYS A 2 69.56 2.99 50.71
CA LYS A 2 69.48 3.09 49.23
C LYS A 2 68.65 2.01 48.48
N PRO A 3 68.64 0.70 48.87
CA PRO A 3 67.89 -0.31 48.11
C PRO A 3 66.38 -0.26 48.37
N LEU A 4 65.95 0.18 49.56
CA LEU A 4 64.53 0.28 49.92
C LEU A 4 63.83 1.40 49.13
N ILE A 5 64.51 2.54 48.94
CA ILE A 5 63.99 3.68 48.18
C ILE A 5 63.83 3.32 46.70
N LEU A 6 64.78 2.58 46.12
CA LEU A 6 64.67 2.08 44.74
C LEU A 6 63.49 1.12 44.54
N LEU A 7 63.21 0.27 45.54
CA LEU A 7 62.11 -0.67 45.51
C LEU A 7 60.75 0.05 45.61
N ILE A 8 60.65 1.09 46.46
CA ILE A 8 59.45 1.93 46.59
C ILE A 8 59.21 2.73 45.31
N VAL A 9 60.25 3.33 44.73
CA VAL A 9 60.14 4.06 43.45
C VAL A 9 59.73 3.12 42.32
N GLY A 10 60.30 1.92 42.25
CA GLY A 10 59.91 0.89 41.28
C GLY A 10 58.44 0.47 41.43
N LEU A 11 57.94 0.34 42.66
CA LEU A 11 56.55 -0.01 42.93
C LEU A 11 55.57 1.10 42.52
N VAL A 12 55.93 2.36 42.78
CA VAL A 12 55.11 3.54 42.40
C VAL A 12 55.02 3.66 40.87
N VAL A 13 56.13 3.44 40.16
CA VAL A 13 56.13 3.46 38.69
C VAL A 13 55.25 2.34 38.12
N LEU A 14 55.30 1.14 38.69
CA LEU A 14 54.47 0.01 38.26
C LEU A 14 52.98 0.27 38.49
N VAL A 15 52.61 0.82 39.65
CA VAL A 15 51.22 1.18 39.97
C VAL A 15 50.71 2.29 39.03
N SER A 16 51.54 3.29 38.73
CA SER A 16 51.17 4.35 37.77
C SER A 16 51.01 3.85 36.33
N ALA A 17 51.86 2.92 35.88
CA ALA A 17 51.75 2.31 34.55
C ALA A 17 50.48 1.45 34.43
N VAL A 18 50.17 0.64 35.45
CA VAL A 18 48.93 -0.15 35.50
C VAL A 18 47.69 0.75 35.56
N SER A 19 47.74 1.85 36.31
CA SER A 19 46.64 2.83 36.40
C SER A 19 46.41 3.54 35.07
N LEU A 20 47.48 3.92 34.35
CA LEU A 20 47.39 4.50 33.00
C LEU A 20 46.81 3.50 32.00
N ILE A 21 47.23 2.23 32.04
CA ILE A 21 46.64 1.18 31.20
C ILE A 21 45.16 0.98 31.55
N PHE A 22 44.78 0.99 32.83
CA PHE A 22 43.38 0.85 33.25
C PHE A 22 42.52 2.04 32.80
N ILE A 23 43.04 3.26 32.90
CA ILE A 23 42.38 4.48 32.41
C ILE A 23 42.24 4.44 30.88
N TYR A 24 43.28 4.01 30.15
CA TYR A 24 43.23 3.87 28.69
C TYR A 24 42.30 2.74 28.23
N SER A 25 42.16 1.68 29.03
CA SER A 25 41.25 0.54 28.78
C SER A 25 39.79 0.87 29.12
N ALA A 26 39.57 1.72 30.13
CA ALA A 26 38.26 2.23 30.52
C ALA A 26 37.79 3.36 29.59
N LEU A 27 38.72 4.12 29.00
CA LEU A 27 38.51 5.00 27.85
C LEU A 27 38.51 4.20 26.54
N LYS A 28 37.81 3.07 26.49
CA LYS A 28 37.41 2.50 25.20
C LYS A 28 36.72 3.63 24.43
N SER A 29 37.25 4.01 23.28
CA SER A 29 36.55 4.92 22.37
C SER A 29 35.11 4.41 22.25
N PRO A 30 34.09 5.30 22.39
CA PRO A 30 32.70 4.88 22.28
C PRO A 30 32.55 4.08 20.98
N GLU A 31 32.00 2.87 21.10
CA GLU A 31 31.87 1.97 19.96
C GLU A 31 31.09 2.71 18.87
N GLU A 32 31.72 2.87 17.72
CA GLU A 32 31.18 3.68 16.64
C GLU A 32 29.85 3.07 16.18
N TRP A 33 28.81 3.90 16.12
CA TRP A 33 27.52 3.45 15.63
C TRP A 33 27.58 3.28 14.11
N ILE A 34 27.13 2.12 13.65
CA ILE A 34 27.10 1.76 12.23
C ILE A 34 25.79 1.05 11.95
N LEU A 35 24.93 1.70 11.16
CA LEU A 35 23.75 1.10 10.58
C LEU A 35 23.97 0.87 9.09
N VAL A 36 23.49 -0.27 8.59
CA VAL A 36 23.47 -0.58 7.15
C VAL A 36 22.03 -0.68 6.70
N VAL A 37 21.70 0.02 5.61
CA VAL A 37 20.35 0.08 5.05
C VAL A 37 20.30 -0.61 3.70
N SER A 38 19.33 -1.49 3.49
CA SER A 38 19.15 -2.22 2.23
C SER A 38 17.68 -2.32 1.83
N PRO A 39 17.31 -2.14 0.55
CA PRO A 39 18.18 -1.80 -0.58
C PRO A 39 18.56 -0.31 -0.62
N HIS A 40 19.66 0.04 -1.30
CA HIS A 40 20.09 1.44 -1.49
C HIS A 40 19.29 2.20 -2.56
N GLU A 41 18.58 1.49 -3.43
CA GLU A 41 17.68 2.07 -4.44
C GLU A 41 16.39 1.25 -4.55
N ILE A 42 15.26 1.97 -4.61
CA ILE A 42 13.93 1.40 -4.81
C ILE A 42 13.32 2.01 -6.06
N VAL A 43 12.95 1.16 -7.01
CA VAL A 43 12.22 1.57 -8.22
C VAL A 43 10.79 1.04 -8.16
N ILE A 44 9.83 1.97 -8.20
CA ILE A 44 8.40 1.67 -8.22
C ILE A 44 7.85 2.09 -9.58
N LYS A 45 7.49 1.12 -10.42
CA LYS A 45 6.86 1.36 -11.72
C LYS A 45 5.47 0.74 -11.74
N LYS A 46 4.45 1.55 -11.48
CA LYS A 46 3.06 1.12 -11.45
C LYS A 46 2.14 2.26 -11.94
N PRO A 47 0.88 1.96 -12.26
CA PRO A 47 -0.05 2.98 -12.70
C PRO A 47 -0.40 4.03 -11.62
N VAL A 48 -0.74 5.25 -12.06
CA VAL A 48 -1.14 6.38 -11.18
C VAL A 48 -2.36 6.04 -10.35
N GLY A 49 -2.37 6.37 -9.06
CA GLY A 49 -3.45 6.13 -8.09
C GLY A 49 -3.25 4.86 -7.26
N ARG A 50 -2.36 3.95 -7.69
CA ARG A 50 -1.94 2.80 -6.89
C ARG A 50 -1.11 3.23 -5.69
N VAL A 51 -1.34 2.55 -4.56
CA VAL A 51 -0.43 2.57 -3.41
C VAL A 51 0.44 1.32 -3.41
N VAL A 52 1.73 1.49 -3.14
CA VAL A 52 2.73 0.42 -3.16
C VAL A 52 3.47 0.43 -1.84
N LYS A 53 3.56 -0.73 -1.19
CA LYS A 53 4.43 -0.97 -0.04
C LYS A 53 5.74 -1.63 -0.46
N LYS A 54 6.86 -1.17 0.08
CA LYS A 54 8.21 -1.72 -0.10
C LYS A 54 8.89 -1.84 1.26
N GLN A 55 9.58 -2.95 1.47
CA GLN A 55 10.34 -3.18 2.70
C GLN A 55 11.77 -2.67 2.53
N VAL A 56 12.28 -2.02 3.58
CA VAL A 56 13.65 -1.57 3.76
C VAL A 56 14.16 -2.22 5.03
N MET A 57 15.27 -2.93 4.94
CA MET A 57 15.92 -3.58 6.06
C MET A 57 17.02 -2.66 6.61
N ILE A 58 17.08 -2.56 7.93
CA ILE A 58 18.10 -1.81 8.66
C ILE A 58 18.77 -2.76 9.62
N GLU A 59 20.07 -2.95 9.46
CA GLU A 59 20.91 -3.81 10.30
C GLU A 59 21.87 -2.95 11.13
N CYS A 60 21.96 -3.23 12.43
CA CYS A 60 22.91 -2.58 13.31
C CYS A 60 24.21 -3.39 13.39
N MET A 61 25.24 -2.93 12.68
CA MET A 61 26.54 -3.61 12.62
C MET A 61 27.38 -3.37 13.88
N SER A 62 27.17 -2.23 14.54
CA SER A 62 27.99 -1.79 15.67
C SER A 62 27.24 -0.75 16.52
N GLY A 63 27.44 -0.79 17.84
CA GLY A 63 26.78 0.06 18.83
C GLY A 63 25.68 -0.66 19.63
N GLU A 64 25.38 -0.14 20.81
CA GLU A 64 24.24 -0.55 21.64
C GLU A 64 23.28 0.62 21.80
N GLY A 65 21.97 0.35 21.75
CA GLY A 65 20.93 1.38 21.88
C GLY A 65 20.95 2.45 20.78
N VAL A 66 21.36 2.10 19.55
CA VAL A 66 21.43 3.03 18.42
C VAL A 66 20.03 3.50 18.06
N ALA A 67 19.73 4.76 18.37
CA ALA A 67 18.47 5.41 18.03
C ALA A 67 18.53 5.96 16.60
N ALA A 68 17.60 5.52 15.75
CA ALA A 68 17.48 5.96 14.37
C ALA A 68 16.14 6.64 14.11
N SER A 69 16.16 7.69 13.30
CA SER A 69 14.97 8.39 12.81
C SER A 69 14.89 8.30 11.29
N LEU A 70 13.69 8.11 10.77
CA LEU A 70 13.43 7.90 9.35
C LEU A 70 12.52 8.97 8.79
N ALA A 71 12.91 9.55 7.66
CA ALA A 71 12.13 10.59 6.99
C ALA A 71 12.19 10.43 5.47
N ILE A 72 11.08 10.76 4.79
CA ILE A 72 11.01 10.78 3.32
C ILE A 72 11.01 12.23 2.84
N SER A 73 11.76 12.48 1.77
CA SER A 73 11.79 13.77 1.09
C SER A 73 11.64 13.58 -0.43
N GLY A 74 11.22 14.63 -1.13
CA GLY A 74 11.12 14.66 -2.60
C GLY A 74 9.92 13.91 -3.20
N LEU A 75 9.15 13.17 -2.39
CA LEU A 75 7.91 12.52 -2.82
C LEU A 75 6.69 13.19 -2.19
N THR A 76 5.68 13.47 -3.02
CA THR A 76 4.47 14.19 -2.60
C THR A 76 3.52 13.33 -1.76
N ASN A 77 3.51 12.00 -1.98
CA ASN A 77 2.61 11.07 -1.30
C ASN A 77 3.35 9.80 -0.91
N ALA A 78 4.16 9.90 0.14
CA ALA A 78 4.91 8.76 0.66
C ALA A 78 5.07 8.87 2.18
N SER A 79 5.03 7.72 2.84
CA SER A 79 5.23 7.61 4.29
C SER A 79 6.11 6.40 4.62
N VAL A 80 6.72 6.44 5.80
CA VAL A 80 7.58 5.37 6.31
C VAL A 80 7.15 4.99 7.72
N ALA A 81 7.10 3.68 8.00
CA ALA A 81 6.77 3.16 9.32
C ALA A 81 7.64 1.93 9.67
N PRO A 82 8.16 1.82 10.90
CA PRO A 82 8.16 2.86 11.94
C PRO A 82 9.09 4.03 11.58
N GLN A 83 8.79 5.23 12.11
CA GLN A 83 9.62 6.43 11.92
C GLN A 83 10.81 6.49 12.88
N HIS A 84 10.74 5.76 13.99
CA HIS A 84 11.79 5.70 15.00
C HIS A 84 12.10 4.25 15.35
N LEU A 85 13.38 3.96 15.51
CA LEU A 85 13.89 2.64 15.86
C LEU A 85 14.96 2.77 16.93
N THR A 86 15.14 1.73 17.73
CA THR A 86 16.29 1.56 18.62
C THR A 86 16.81 0.15 18.43
N LEU A 87 18.08 0.03 18.05
CA LEU A 87 18.70 -1.24 17.68
C LEU A 87 19.99 -1.45 18.47
N ASN A 88 20.28 -2.72 18.80
CA ASN A 88 21.58 -3.14 19.31
C ASN A 88 22.36 -3.87 18.23
N LYS A 89 23.66 -4.03 18.44
CA LYS A 89 24.55 -4.79 17.57
C LYS A 89 23.99 -6.17 17.24
N GLY A 90 23.85 -6.46 15.96
CA GLY A 90 23.28 -7.70 15.42
C GLY A 90 21.76 -7.67 15.23
N ASP A 91 21.07 -6.65 15.72
CA ASP A 91 19.64 -6.49 15.49
C ASP A 91 19.36 -6.11 14.03
N MET A 92 18.28 -6.68 13.49
CA MET A 92 17.72 -6.31 12.20
C MET A 92 16.29 -5.83 12.39
N ALA A 93 15.96 -4.69 11.77
CA ALA A 93 14.60 -4.16 11.72
C ALA A 93 14.13 -4.02 10.27
N THR A 94 12.84 -4.29 10.08
CA THR A 94 12.17 -4.09 8.80
C THR A 94 11.28 -2.86 8.89
N VAL A 95 11.49 -1.94 7.96
CA VAL A 95 10.74 -0.70 7.79
C VAL A 95 9.91 -0.80 6.53
N THR A 96 8.69 -0.28 6.57
CA THR A 96 7.78 -0.26 5.43
C THR A 96 7.69 1.15 4.85
N LEU A 97 8.16 1.31 3.62
CA LEU A 97 7.93 2.46 2.75
C LEU A 97 6.59 2.28 2.03
N THR A 98 5.69 3.24 2.19
CA THR A 98 4.40 3.30 1.49
C THR A 98 4.41 4.48 0.54
N VAL A 99 4.08 4.27 -0.74
CA VAL A 99 4.07 5.32 -1.77
C VAL A 99 2.76 5.26 -2.55
N LYS A 100 2.02 6.36 -2.62
CA LYS A 100 0.89 6.53 -3.55
C LYS A 100 1.37 7.26 -4.79
N ILE A 101 1.19 6.64 -5.95
CA ILE A 101 1.66 7.18 -7.22
C ILE A 101 0.70 8.26 -7.67
N SER A 102 1.07 9.53 -7.55
CA SER A 102 0.13 10.65 -7.69
C SER A 102 -0.04 11.16 -9.13
N LYS A 103 0.95 10.96 -10.00
CA LYS A 103 0.98 11.54 -11.36
C LYS A 103 1.72 10.66 -12.36
N ILE A 104 1.43 10.87 -13.65
CA ILE A 104 2.13 10.20 -14.75
C ILE A 104 3.54 10.76 -14.85
N GLY A 105 4.50 9.90 -15.19
CA GLY A 105 5.90 10.27 -15.36
C GLY A 105 6.74 9.93 -14.14
N LYS A 106 7.88 10.58 -14.00
CA LYS A 106 8.89 10.25 -13.00
C LYS A 106 8.85 11.24 -11.83
N GLU A 107 8.89 10.71 -10.62
CA GLU A 107 9.13 11.44 -9.37
C GLU A 107 10.30 10.77 -8.64
N GLU A 108 11.21 11.58 -8.11
CA GLU A 108 12.37 11.09 -7.38
C GLU A 108 12.35 11.65 -5.97
N GLY A 109 12.68 10.80 -5.00
CA GLY A 109 12.86 11.21 -3.63
C GLY A 109 13.83 10.30 -2.90
N GLU A 110 13.90 10.49 -1.60
CA GLU A 110 14.92 9.87 -0.76
C GLU A 110 14.33 9.52 0.60
N LEU A 111 14.56 8.28 1.05
CA LEU A 111 14.40 7.89 2.45
C LEU A 111 15.75 8.10 3.15
N THR A 112 15.75 8.94 4.17
CA THR A 112 16.93 9.22 5.01
C THR A 112 16.76 8.53 6.36
N VAL A 113 17.80 7.81 6.78
CA VAL A 113 17.92 7.19 8.11
C VAL A 113 19.01 7.95 8.86
N THR A 114 18.63 8.78 9.82
CA THR A 114 19.54 9.58 10.64
C THR A 114 19.79 8.87 11.97
N TYR A 115 21.05 8.73 12.36
CA TYR A 115 21.46 8.14 13.64
C TYR A 115 22.77 8.80 14.11
N GLY A 116 22.78 9.30 15.35
CA GLY A 116 23.89 10.12 15.85
C GLY A 116 24.12 11.34 14.95
N ASP A 117 25.33 11.50 14.43
CA ASP A 117 25.75 12.53 13.47
C ASP A 117 25.82 12.02 12.01
N LYS A 118 25.36 10.79 11.76
CA LYS A 118 25.42 10.12 10.46
C LYS A 118 24.05 10.00 9.80
N GLU A 119 24.08 9.84 8.48
CA GLU A 119 22.91 9.58 7.66
C GLU A 119 23.19 8.49 6.63
N GLU A 120 22.23 7.58 6.47
CA GLU A 120 22.18 6.61 5.37
C GLU A 120 20.98 6.92 4.49
N LYS A 121 21.14 6.78 3.17
CA LYS A 121 20.16 7.25 2.18
C LYS A 121 19.77 6.15 1.22
N VAL A 122 18.46 6.02 1.00
CA VAL A 122 17.87 5.12 0.00
C VAL A 122 17.18 5.97 -1.07
N LYS A 123 17.64 5.85 -2.31
CA LYS A 123 17.04 6.56 -3.45
C LYS A 123 15.72 5.90 -3.83
N ILE A 124 14.67 6.70 -4.02
CA ILE A 124 13.35 6.23 -4.41
C ILE A 124 13.00 6.84 -5.76
N LYS A 125 12.73 5.99 -6.75
CA LYS A 125 12.25 6.39 -8.08
C LYS A 125 10.84 5.87 -8.30
N VAL A 126 9.89 6.77 -8.46
CA VAL A 126 8.48 6.47 -8.73
C VAL A 126 8.18 6.81 -10.18
N ILE A 127 7.72 5.82 -10.95
CA ILE A 127 7.34 5.97 -12.35
C ILE A 127 5.85 5.65 -12.47
N GLY A 128 5.05 6.71 -12.56
CA GLY A 128 3.62 6.62 -12.80
C GLY A 128 3.30 6.32 -14.26
N LEU A 129 2.68 5.17 -14.48
CA LEU A 129 2.17 4.79 -15.80
C LEU A 129 0.73 5.26 -15.97
N LYS A 130 0.32 5.47 -17.22
CA LYS A 130 -1.10 5.63 -17.54
C LYS A 130 -1.87 4.42 -17.00
N PRO A 131 -3.04 4.65 -16.39
CA PRO A 131 -3.94 3.56 -16.07
C PRO A 131 -4.21 2.67 -17.28
N ARG A 132 -3.99 1.37 -17.08
CA ARG A 132 -4.48 0.33 -17.96
C ARG A 132 -5.60 -0.37 -17.23
N HIS A 133 -6.79 -0.31 -17.81
CA HIS A 133 -7.94 -1.06 -17.34
C HIS A 133 -7.84 -2.50 -17.80
N PRO A 134 -7.93 -3.47 -16.88
CA PRO A 134 -8.35 -4.82 -17.25
C PRO A 134 -9.84 -4.73 -17.64
N GLY A 135 -10.14 -4.81 -18.94
CA GLY A 135 -11.53 -4.80 -19.45
C GLY A 135 -11.77 -3.94 -20.69
N LYS A 136 -10.88 -2.98 -21.00
CA LYS A 136 -10.83 -2.34 -22.32
C LYS A 136 -9.78 -3.04 -23.15
N THR A 137 -10.17 -4.05 -23.91
CA THR A 137 -9.34 -4.54 -25.02
C THR A 137 -9.14 -3.35 -25.94
N GLU A 138 -7.92 -2.81 -25.98
CA GLU A 138 -7.53 -1.94 -27.09
C GLU A 138 -7.73 -2.78 -28.36
N GLU A 139 -8.73 -2.40 -29.17
CA GLU A 139 -8.85 -2.91 -30.52
C GLU A 139 -7.50 -2.78 -31.21
N GLN A 140 -7.10 -3.88 -31.85
CA GLN A 140 -5.95 -3.98 -32.72
C GLN A 140 -5.85 -2.75 -33.64
N GLY A 141 -4.76 -2.02 -33.49
CA GLY A 141 -4.39 -0.92 -34.37
C GLY A 141 -2.92 -0.58 -34.16
N GLY A 142 -2.05 -1.55 -34.45
CA GLY A 142 -0.62 -1.41 -34.26
C GLY A 142 0.00 -0.29 -35.10
N LYS A 143 1.07 0.30 -34.55
CA LYS A 143 2.40 0.20 -35.13
C LYS A 143 3.43 0.70 -34.12
N GLU A 144 4.47 -0.11 -33.94
CA GLU A 144 5.78 0.35 -33.51
C GLU A 144 6.18 1.57 -34.33
N GLU A 145 6.70 2.61 -33.68
CA GLU A 145 7.84 3.33 -34.23
C GLU A 145 8.58 4.03 -33.09
N SER A 146 9.57 3.31 -32.59
CA SER A 146 10.81 3.91 -32.09
C SER A 146 11.48 4.68 -33.23
N LYS A 147 11.77 5.97 -33.03
CA LYS A 147 13.02 6.59 -33.48
C LYS A 147 13.23 7.94 -32.79
N GLU A 148 14.39 8.05 -32.15
CA GLU A 148 15.07 9.31 -31.89
C GLU A 148 15.27 10.08 -33.20
N SER A 149 14.98 11.38 -33.18
CA SER A 149 15.79 12.36 -33.91
C SER A 149 15.59 13.74 -33.30
N GLU A 150 16.70 14.33 -32.88
CA GLU A 150 16.87 15.75 -32.58
C GLU A 150 16.74 16.62 -33.85
N ALA A 151 16.63 17.94 -33.59
CA ALA A 151 16.93 19.08 -34.45
C ALA A 151 15.78 19.70 -35.28
N GLY A 152 15.33 20.87 -34.78
CA GLY A 152 15.45 22.15 -35.49
C GLY A 152 14.38 22.53 -36.53
N GLY A 153 13.80 23.74 -36.37
CA GLY A 153 13.23 24.50 -37.49
C GLY A 153 11.86 25.09 -37.25
N GLU A 154 11.81 26.42 -37.22
CA GLU A 154 10.62 27.28 -37.11
C GLU A 154 9.60 27.09 -38.25
N GLY A 155 8.32 27.31 -37.94
CA GLY A 155 7.25 27.42 -38.93
C GLY A 155 5.94 27.90 -38.31
N LYS A 156 5.64 29.19 -38.47
CA LYS A 156 4.38 29.85 -38.10
C LYS A 156 3.19 29.26 -38.87
N GLY A 157 2.01 29.20 -38.23
CA GLY A 157 0.74 29.00 -38.91
C GLY A 157 -0.49 28.91 -38.00
N GLY A 158 -1.20 30.03 -37.85
CA GLY A 158 -2.68 30.15 -37.87
C GLY A 158 -3.56 29.36 -36.89
N GLU A 159 -4.07 30.08 -35.89
CA GLU A 159 -5.46 30.05 -35.36
C GLU A 159 -6.28 28.76 -35.43
N ALA A 160 -6.55 28.20 -34.24
CA ALA A 160 -7.92 27.90 -33.81
C ALA A 160 -7.96 28.01 -32.28
N GLN A 161 -8.13 29.23 -31.79
CA GLN A 161 -8.49 29.52 -30.41
C GLN A 161 -9.94 29.04 -30.22
N GLN A 162 -10.12 27.74 -29.96
CA GLN A 162 -11.41 27.20 -29.53
C GLN A 162 -11.76 27.86 -28.19
N GLY A 163 -12.73 28.76 -28.25
CA GLY A 163 -13.27 29.44 -27.09
C GLY A 163 -13.60 28.43 -26.00
N TRP A 164 -13.07 28.69 -24.81
CA TRP A 164 -13.42 27.95 -23.61
C TRP A 164 -14.90 28.27 -23.33
N ALA A 165 -15.79 27.40 -23.81
CA ALA A 165 -17.13 27.33 -23.25
C ALA A 165 -16.98 27.15 -21.73
N PRO A 166 -17.76 27.85 -20.89
CA PRO A 166 -17.67 27.68 -19.45
C PRO A 166 -17.87 26.19 -19.16
N LEU A 167 -16.81 25.53 -18.71
CA LEU A 167 -16.85 24.10 -18.39
C LEU A 167 -17.98 23.93 -17.38
N GLN A 168 -19.03 23.21 -17.77
CA GLN A 168 -20.16 22.97 -16.87
C GLN A 168 -19.64 22.13 -15.71
N LEU A 169 -19.38 22.81 -14.60
CA LEU A 169 -18.89 22.24 -13.36
C LEU A 169 -20.04 21.54 -12.66
N MET A 170 -19.86 20.28 -12.33
CA MET A 170 -20.79 19.50 -11.51
C MET A 170 -20.06 19.05 -10.25
N ASN A 171 -20.63 19.37 -9.09
CA ASN A 171 -20.15 18.95 -7.78
C ASN A 171 -21.21 18.02 -7.18
N ILE A 172 -20.85 16.77 -6.90
CA ILE A 172 -21.75 15.79 -6.29
C ILE A 172 -21.02 15.03 -5.19
N ILE A 173 -21.79 14.53 -4.23
CA ILE A 173 -21.29 13.64 -3.17
C ILE A 173 -21.97 12.29 -3.33
N ILE A 174 -21.17 11.23 -3.32
CA ILE A 174 -21.63 9.85 -3.29
C ILE A 174 -21.42 9.32 -1.88
N HIS A 175 -22.49 9.01 -1.18
CA HIS A 175 -22.47 8.26 0.06
C HIS A 175 -22.72 6.79 -0.26
N ALA A 176 -21.85 5.92 0.21
CA ALA A 176 -21.91 4.50 -0.07
C ALA A 176 -21.83 3.68 1.22
N ASP A 177 -22.74 2.72 1.33
CA ASP A 177 -22.77 1.66 2.33
C ASP A 177 -22.71 0.34 1.57
N ILE A 178 -21.55 -0.31 1.55
CA ILE A 178 -21.25 -1.43 0.64
C ILE A 178 -20.60 -2.58 1.42
N THR A 179 -21.13 -3.78 1.21
CA THR A 179 -20.51 -5.04 1.61
C THR A 179 -19.97 -5.75 0.40
N LEU A 180 -18.73 -6.25 0.48
CA LEU A 180 -18.20 -7.20 -0.48
C LEU A 180 -17.79 -8.50 0.24
N SER A 181 -18.01 -9.62 -0.42
CA SER A 181 -17.65 -10.94 0.11
C SER A 181 -17.12 -11.85 -1.00
N GLY A 182 -16.31 -12.82 -0.60
CA GLY A 182 -15.78 -13.83 -1.51
C GLY A 182 -15.33 -15.07 -0.77
N GLU A 183 -15.41 -16.20 -1.44
CA GLU A 183 -14.98 -17.50 -0.93
C GLU A 183 -14.26 -18.28 -2.05
N ASP A 184 -13.13 -18.91 -1.71
CA ASP A 184 -12.38 -19.83 -2.55
C ASP A 184 -12.13 -21.12 -1.76
N ASN A 185 -12.45 -22.26 -2.36
CA ASN A 185 -12.21 -23.58 -1.77
C ASN A 185 -11.65 -24.53 -2.83
N LYS A 186 -10.40 -24.96 -2.65
CA LYS A 186 -9.67 -25.77 -3.64
C LYS A 186 -8.71 -26.76 -3.02
N THR A 187 -8.33 -27.77 -3.80
CA THR A 187 -7.29 -28.74 -3.42
C THR A 187 -6.13 -28.68 -4.40
N ILE A 188 -4.94 -28.33 -3.91
CA ILE A 188 -3.71 -28.22 -4.71
C ILE A 188 -2.66 -29.16 -4.12
N LYS A 189 -2.14 -30.07 -4.95
CA LYS A 189 -1.04 -31.01 -4.58
C LYS A 189 -1.30 -31.78 -3.27
N GLY A 190 -2.55 -32.19 -3.04
CA GLY A 190 -2.95 -32.98 -1.87
C GLY A 190 -3.17 -32.17 -0.58
N ALA A 191 -3.15 -30.83 -0.66
CA ALA A 191 -3.57 -29.94 0.41
C ALA A 191 -4.88 -29.25 0.04
N THR A 192 -5.82 -29.18 0.98
CA THR A 192 -7.10 -28.46 0.85
C THR A 192 -6.95 -27.06 1.43
N TYR A 193 -7.48 -26.08 0.72
CA TYR A 193 -7.42 -24.66 1.03
C TYR A 193 -8.84 -24.11 1.04
N THR A 194 -9.17 -23.34 2.08
CA THR A 194 -10.40 -22.55 2.17
C THR A 194 -10.00 -21.14 2.53
N SER A 195 -10.46 -20.15 1.76
CA SER A 195 -10.22 -18.74 2.06
C SER A 195 -11.52 -17.98 1.84
N SER A 196 -11.90 -17.14 2.78
CA SER A 196 -13.05 -16.28 2.64
C SER A 196 -12.78 -14.92 3.25
N PHE A 197 -13.54 -13.94 2.79
CA PHE A 197 -13.59 -12.64 3.44
C PHE A 197 -14.98 -12.04 3.32
N THR A 198 -15.31 -11.18 4.28
CA THR A 198 -16.40 -10.21 4.17
C THR A 198 -15.87 -8.88 4.62
N THR A 199 -16.06 -7.85 3.80
CA THR A 199 -15.64 -6.49 4.13
C THR A 199 -16.78 -5.52 3.90
N HIS A 200 -17.10 -4.76 4.94
CA HIS A 200 -18.14 -3.75 4.96
C HIS A 200 -17.52 -2.35 5.02
N TYR A 201 -17.99 -1.46 4.16
CA TYR A 201 -17.55 -0.08 4.07
C TYR A 201 -18.71 0.90 4.14
N VAL A 202 -18.55 1.97 4.91
CA VAL A 202 -19.37 3.17 4.87
C VAL A 202 -18.46 4.37 4.64
N TYR A 203 -18.53 4.94 3.44
CA TYR A 203 -17.67 6.06 3.04
C TYR A 203 -18.42 7.08 2.18
N SER A 204 -17.82 8.28 2.07
CA SER A 204 -18.30 9.33 1.18
C SER A 204 -17.20 9.82 0.24
N PHE A 205 -17.55 9.96 -1.03
CA PHE A 205 -16.70 10.54 -2.06
C PHE A 205 -17.29 11.86 -2.57
N ARG A 206 -16.45 12.86 -2.74
CA ARG A 206 -16.79 14.09 -3.47
C ARG A 206 -16.28 14.00 -4.90
N LEU A 207 -17.14 14.27 -5.87
CA LEU A 207 -16.76 14.35 -7.28
C LEU A 207 -16.86 15.80 -7.75
N ILE A 208 -15.78 16.28 -8.35
CA ILE A 208 -15.70 17.59 -9.01
C ILE A 208 -15.49 17.32 -10.50
N LEU A 209 -16.55 17.46 -11.28
CA LEU A 209 -16.66 16.98 -12.64
C LEU A 209 -16.77 18.12 -13.64
N TYR A 210 -16.12 17.97 -14.77
CA TYR A 210 -16.18 18.90 -15.91
C TYR A 210 -16.66 18.15 -17.13
N LYS A 211 -17.65 18.71 -17.84
CA LYS A 211 -18.14 18.10 -19.08
C LYS A 211 -17.01 17.99 -20.10
N LYS A 212 -16.72 16.76 -20.54
CA LYS A 212 -15.66 16.43 -21.51
C LYS A 212 -16.22 16.26 -22.91
N SER A 213 -17.30 15.49 -23.06
CA SER A 213 -17.95 15.24 -24.35
C SER A 213 -19.41 14.84 -24.18
N SER A 214 -20.12 14.68 -25.29
CA SER A 214 -21.46 14.10 -25.33
C SER A 214 -21.42 12.88 -26.26
N THR A 215 -22.10 11.81 -25.86
CA THR A 215 -22.22 10.55 -26.62
C THR A 215 -23.68 10.20 -26.81
N ASN A 216 -23.97 9.17 -27.59
CA ASN A 216 -25.34 8.71 -27.82
C ASN A 216 -26.02 8.14 -26.56
N ILE A 217 -25.23 7.72 -25.57
CA ILE A 217 -25.73 7.12 -24.31
C ILE A 217 -25.73 8.10 -23.13
N GLY A 218 -25.14 9.30 -23.29
CA GLY A 218 -25.04 10.27 -22.22
C GLY A 218 -23.90 11.28 -22.39
N ASN A 219 -23.79 12.21 -21.44
CA ASN A 219 -22.67 13.14 -21.34
C ASN A 219 -21.52 12.49 -20.55
N VAL A 220 -20.30 12.62 -21.06
CA VAL A 220 -19.09 12.15 -20.39
C VAL A 220 -18.48 13.34 -19.66
N TYR A 221 -18.16 13.11 -18.39
CA TYR A 221 -17.51 14.06 -17.51
C TYR A 221 -16.17 13.51 -17.05
N SER A 222 -15.17 14.37 -16.95
CA SER A 222 -13.88 14.04 -16.35
C SER A 222 -13.59 14.98 -15.20
N GLY A 223 -12.92 14.50 -14.17
CA GLY A 223 -12.61 15.33 -13.03
C GLY A 223 -11.86 14.59 -11.93
N THR A 224 -12.10 14.98 -10.70
CA THR A 224 -11.50 14.37 -9.51
C THR A 224 -12.56 13.72 -8.64
N ILE A 225 -12.24 12.55 -8.09
CA ILE A 225 -12.94 11.93 -6.98
C ILE A 225 -12.06 12.03 -5.74
N GLU A 226 -12.60 12.53 -4.65
CA GLU A 226 -11.93 12.72 -3.37
C GLU A 226 -12.63 11.93 -2.27
N LEU A 227 -11.90 11.05 -1.58
CA LEU A 227 -12.40 10.42 -0.36
C LEU A 227 -12.53 11.49 0.71
N ILE A 228 -13.74 11.76 1.21
CA ILE A 228 -13.97 12.84 2.18
C ILE A 228 -14.40 12.33 3.55
N ASP A 229 -14.90 11.09 3.63
CA ASP A 229 -15.28 10.47 4.90
C ASP A 229 -15.15 8.95 4.84
N VAL A 230 -14.75 8.35 5.96
CA VAL A 230 -14.78 6.91 6.22
C VAL A 230 -15.39 6.71 7.61
N SER A 231 -16.69 6.52 7.63
CA SER A 231 -17.45 6.27 8.85
C SER A 231 -17.22 4.86 9.39
N THR A 232 -17.09 3.87 8.52
CA THR A 232 -16.87 2.47 8.92
C THR A 232 -16.10 1.70 7.85
N ALA A 233 -15.13 0.89 8.28
CA ALA A 233 -14.51 -0.13 7.45
C ALA A 233 -14.21 -1.36 8.30
N CYS A 234 -15.05 -2.38 8.22
CA CYS A 234 -14.91 -3.63 8.99
C CYS A 234 -14.59 -4.78 8.04
N SER A 235 -13.62 -5.61 8.38
CA SER A 235 -13.24 -6.76 7.57
C SER A 235 -13.05 -7.99 8.44
N GLU A 236 -13.61 -9.10 8.00
CA GLU A 236 -13.36 -10.45 8.51
C GLU A 236 -12.72 -11.26 7.38
N LYS A 237 -11.58 -11.90 7.69
CA LYS A 237 -10.81 -12.71 6.75
C LYS A 237 -10.47 -14.02 7.40
N PHE A 238 -10.76 -15.10 6.69
CA PHE A 238 -10.51 -16.46 7.12
C PHE A 238 -9.65 -17.17 6.08
N TYR A 239 -8.68 -17.93 6.55
CA TYR A 239 -7.93 -18.87 5.74
C TYR A 239 -7.66 -20.14 6.51
N HIS A 240 -7.82 -21.28 5.84
CA HIS A 240 -7.56 -22.59 6.38
C HIS A 240 -6.88 -23.47 5.34
N GLN A 241 -5.80 -24.13 5.75
CA GLN A 241 -5.08 -25.10 4.94
C GLN A 241 -4.94 -26.41 5.72
N ILE A 242 -5.19 -27.53 5.04
CA ILE A 242 -4.95 -28.88 5.57
C ILE A 242 -4.13 -29.67 4.56
N ALA A 243 -3.00 -30.23 5.01
CA ALA A 243 -2.20 -31.19 4.25
C ALA A 243 -2.14 -32.53 4.97
N LYS A 244 -2.33 -33.64 4.24
CA LYS A 244 -2.30 -35.00 4.80
C LYS A 244 -1.26 -35.86 4.08
N ARG A 245 -0.48 -36.63 4.86
CA ARG A 245 0.45 -37.64 4.33
C ARG A 245 0.44 -38.88 5.23
N GLY A 246 -0.29 -39.92 4.81
CA GLY A 246 -0.56 -41.08 5.66
C GLY A 246 -1.40 -40.67 6.87
N GLU A 247 -0.95 -41.02 8.07
CA GLU A 247 -1.58 -40.59 9.34
C GLU A 247 -1.16 -39.19 9.80
N ALA A 248 -0.15 -38.58 9.16
CA ALA A 248 0.31 -37.24 9.52
C ALA A 248 -0.60 -36.17 8.90
N VAL A 249 -0.95 -35.16 9.71
CA VAL A 249 -1.78 -34.03 9.32
C VAL A 249 -1.09 -32.73 9.74
N ALA A 250 -1.01 -31.77 8.81
CA ALA A 250 -0.60 -30.40 9.09
C ALA A 250 -1.77 -29.46 8.76
N GLU A 251 -2.15 -28.61 9.71
CA GLU A 251 -3.24 -27.66 9.64
C GLU A 251 -2.71 -26.25 9.92
N ALA A 252 -3.16 -25.26 9.16
CA ALA A 252 -2.91 -23.86 9.43
C ALA A 252 -4.21 -23.09 9.28
N THR A 253 -4.60 -22.34 10.31
CA THR A 253 -5.79 -21.47 10.32
C THR A 253 -5.37 -20.05 10.61
N ILE A 254 -5.93 -19.09 9.88
CA ILE A 254 -5.61 -17.68 10.01
C ILE A 254 -6.90 -16.89 9.98
N ASN A 255 -7.13 -16.15 11.05
CA ASN A 255 -8.31 -15.31 11.23
C ASN A 255 -7.86 -13.89 11.49
N VAL A 256 -8.34 -12.95 10.68
CA VAL A 256 -8.12 -11.51 10.87
C VAL A 256 -9.47 -10.83 10.85
N GLU A 257 -9.80 -10.13 11.92
CA GLU A 257 -11.06 -9.41 12.06
C GLU A 257 -10.82 -8.06 12.72
N GLY A 258 -11.50 -7.02 12.24
CA GLY A 258 -11.54 -5.75 12.95
C GLY A 258 -12.15 -4.62 12.12
N CYS A 259 -12.26 -3.45 12.74
CA CYS A 259 -12.84 -2.26 12.14
C CYS A 259 -11.91 -1.05 12.29
N LEU A 260 -11.83 -0.23 11.24
CA LEU A 260 -11.18 1.07 11.25
C LEU A 260 -12.18 2.13 10.81
N ASN A 261 -12.32 3.18 11.61
CA ASN A 261 -13.24 4.29 11.37
C ASN A 261 -12.44 5.59 11.31
N LYS A 262 -11.54 5.67 10.32
CA LYS A 262 -10.67 6.84 10.17
C LYS A 262 -10.31 7.10 8.71
N MET A 263 -10.06 8.36 8.41
CA MET A 263 -9.51 8.78 7.12
C MET A 263 -8.06 8.30 6.95
N PRO A 264 -7.62 8.03 5.71
CA PRO A 264 -6.21 7.76 5.42
C PRO A 264 -5.30 8.92 5.83
N GLU A 265 -4.25 8.61 6.60
CA GLU A 265 -3.17 9.56 6.90
C GLU A 265 -2.14 9.53 5.75
N ASP A 266 -1.53 10.69 5.47
CA ASP A 266 -0.39 10.86 4.55
C ASP A 266 -0.59 10.36 3.11
N GLN A 267 -1.85 10.20 2.67
CA GLN A 267 -2.20 9.78 1.32
C GLN A 267 -3.08 10.81 0.63
N SER A 268 -2.84 11.05 -0.66
CA SER A 268 -3.78 11.81 -1.49
C SER A 268 -5.17 11.19 -1.41
N LEU A 269 -6.13 11.98 -0.95
CA LEU A 269 -7.53 11.64 -0.92
C LEU A 269 -8.17 11.72 -2.31
N ALA A 270 -7.60 12.52 -3.20
CA ALA A 270 -8.07 12.71 -4.56
C ALA A 270 -7.37 11.81 -5.58
N THR A 271 -8.12 11.37 -6.59
CA THR A 271 -7.64 10.75 -7.83
C THR A 271 -8.53 11.16 -9.02
N SER A 272 -8.13 10.80 -10.23
CA SER A 272 -8.90 11.09 -11.45
C SER A 272 -10.15 10.23 -11.54
N VAL A 273 -11.22 10.77 -12.11
CA VAL A 273 -12.42 10.00 -12.45
C VAL A 273 -12.99 10.42 -13.79
N GLU A 274 -13.53 9.46 -14.53
CA GLU A 274 -14.42 9.68 -15.67
C GLU A 274 -15.79 9.08 -15.34
N VAL A 275 -16.85 9.83 -15.67
CA VAL A 275 -18.23 9.47 -15.34
C VAL A 275 -19.10 9.69 -16.56
N THR A 276 -19.95 8.72 -16.90
CA THR A 276 -20.97 8.87 -17.94
C THR A 276 -22.34 9.03 -17.28
N ILE A 277 -23.02 10.14 -17.57
CA ILE A 277 -24.36 10.44 -17.05
C ILE A 277 -25.35 10.47 -18.22
N ASP A 278 -26.39 9.64 -18.13
CA ASP A 278 -27.42 9.57 -19.16
C ASP A 278 -28.37 10.77 -19.12
N ILE A 279 -29.27 10.83 -20.11
CA ILE A 279 -30.26 11.91 -20.23
C ILE A 279 -31.27 11.98 -19.07
N GLN A 280 -31.41 10.90 -18.30
CA GLN A 280 -32.30 10.83 -17.14
C GLN A 280 -31.58 11.25 -15.84
N GLY A 281 -30.30 11.61 -15.93
CA GLY A 281 -29.47 11.99 -14.79
C GLY A 281 -28.94 10.80 -13.98
N ARG A 282 -28.91 9.60 -14.58
CA ARG A 282 -28.31 8.40 -13.97
C ARG A 282 -26.85 8.32 -14.28
N ILE A 283 -26.04 7.97 -13.29
CA ILE A 283 -24.66 7.58 -13.52
C ILE A 283 -24.67 6.15 -14.05
N ILE A 284 -24.32 5.97 -15.32
CA ILE A 284 -24.38 4.64 -15.98
C ILE A 284 -23.00 3.97 -16.10
N ASP A 285 -21.94 4.77 -15.98
CA ASP A 285 -20.57 4.29 -15.90
C ASP A 285 -19.74 5.24 -15.07
N MET A 286 -18.81 4.67 -14.31
CA MET A 286 -17.83 5.39 -13.50
C MET A 286 -16.52 4.63 -13.59
N ASP A 287 -15.46 5.39 -13.80
CA ASP A 287 -14.11 4.89 -13.99
C ASP A 287 -13.15 5.77 -13.18
N VAL A 288 -12.60 5.22 -12.11
CA VAL A 288 -11.69 5.93 -11.20
C VAL A 288 -10.21 5.67 -11.55
N GLY A 289 -9.93 4.81 -12.53
CA GLY A 289 -8.58 4.34 -12.85
C GLY A 289 -7.98 3.51 -11.72
N TYR A 290 -7.53 4.16 -10.63
CA TYR A 290 -7.10 3.52 -9.39
C TYR A 290 -7.50 4.38 -8.18
N GLY A 291 -8.61 4.02 -7.56
CA GLY A 291 -9.07 4.60 -6.31
C GLY A 291 -8.82 3.64 -5.16
N ASP A 292 -7.55 3.53 -4.74
CA ASP A 292 -7.17 2.73 -3.56
C ASP A 292 -6.62 3.64 -2.46
N TRP A 293 -6.99 3.36 -1.20
CA TRP A 293 -6.49 4.03 -0.01
C TRP A 293 -6.24 3.03 1.12
N ILE A 294 -5.12 3.16 1.82
CA ILE A 294 -4.82 2.37 3.00
C ILE A 294 -5.42 3.08 4.22
N LEU A 295 -6.25 2.37 4.99
CA LEU A 295 -6.81 2.90 6.24
C LEU A 295 -5.91 2.64 7.44
N GLY A 296 -5.13 1.56 7.39
CA GLY A 296 -4.29 1.10 8.47
C GLY A 296 -4.23 -0.42 8.48
N ASP A 297 -3.93 -0.98 9.64
CA ASP A 297 -3.69 -2.40 9.79
C ASP A 297 -4.74 -3.04 10.73
N LEU A 298 -5.15 -4.26 10.39
CA LEU A 298 -5.93 -5.14 11.25
C LEU A 298 -5.03 -6.24 11.79
N THR A 299 -5.16 -6.55 13.07
CA THR A 299 -4.46 -7.65 13.72
C THR A 299 -5.38 -8.86 13.89
N GLY A 300 -4.79 -10.04 13.89
CA GLY A 300 -5.49 -11.30 14.02
C GLY A 300 -4.55 -12.41 14.50
N THR A 301 -4.99 -13.65 14.36
CA THR A 301 -4.24 -14.81 14.86
C THR A 301 -4.02 -15.85 13.77
N SER A 302 -2.82 -16.41 13.74
CA SER A 302 -2.45 -17.60 12.99
C SER A 302 -2.21 -18.74 13.95
N ILE A 303 -2.88 -19.86 13.72
CA ILE A 303 -2.76 -21.10 14.49
C ILE A 303 -2.26 -22.18 13.54
N SER A 304 -1.15 -22.83 13.89
CA SER A 304 -0.60 -23.96 13.14
C SER A 304 -0.56 -25.20 14.01
N ILE A 305 -0.99 -26.35 13.48
CA ILE A 305 -1.08 -27.63 14.18
C ILE A 305 -0.45 -28.73 13.32
N ILE A 306 0.45 -29.53 13.90
CA ILE A 306 1.04 -30.71 13.27
C ILE A 306 0.74 -31.93 14.12
N LYS A 307 0.10 -32.93 13.53
CA LYS A 307 -0.27 -34.23 14.13
C LYS A 307 0.50 -35.32 13.40
N GLY A 308 1.27 -36.15 14.11
CA GLY A 308 2.02 -37.25 13.51
C GLY A 308 2.92 -37.99 14.49
N GLY A 309 3.14 -39.29 14.28
CA GLY A 309 3.99 -40.11 15.15
C GLY A 309 3.51 -40.19 16.61
N GLY A 310 2.18 -40.16 16.82
CA GLY A 310 1.55 -40.18 18.15
C GLY A 310 1.63 -38.87 18.94
N LYS A 311 2.07 -37.76 18.33
CA LYS A 311 2.22 -36.45 18.98
C LYS A 311 1.45 -35.36 18.23
N THR A 312 1.04 -34.33 18.97
CA THR A 312 0.45 -33.09 18.43
C THR A 312 1.28 -31.91 18.91
N VAL A 313 1.64 -31.01 17.99
CA VAL A 313 2.31 -29.75 18.28
C VAL A 313 1.45 -28.61 17.72
N SER A 314 1.21 -27.57 18.52
CA SER A 314 0.48 -26.38 18.12
C SER A 314 1.28 -25.12 18.41
N ALA A 315 1.16 -24.12 17.54
CA ALA A 315 1.73 -22.79 17.73
C ALA A 315 0.72 -21.71 17.33
N THR A 316 0.69 -20.62 18.10
CA THR A 316 -0.13 -19.45 17.82
C THR A 316 0.76 -18.23 17.65
N LYS A 317 0.48 -17.41 16.64
CA LYS A 317 1.19 -16.16 16.36
C LYS A 317 0.19 -15.06 16.01
N GLU A 318 0.53 -13.83 16.38
CA GLU A 318 -0.18 -12.66 15.87
C GLU A 318 0.14 -12.46 14.39
N VAL A 319 -0.86 -12.03 13.61
CA VAL A 319 -0.70 -11.64 12.20
C VAL A 319 -1.32 -10.27 11.98
N THR A 320 -0.71 -9.50 11.09
CA THR A 320 -1.16 -8.14 10.76
C THR A 320 -1.42 -8.04 9.27
N LYS A 321 -2.53 -7.40 8.88
CA LYS A 321 -2.93 -7.24 7.49
C LYS A 321 -3.51 -5.85 7.25
N ASP A 322 -3.01 -5.20 6.22
CA ASP A 322 -3.55 -3.93 5.74
C ASP A 322 -5.05 -4.00 5.40
N LEU A 323 -5.79 -2.96 5.79
CA LEU A 323 -7.14 -2.69 5.33
C LEU A 323 -7.13 -1.58 4.28
N TRP A 324 -7.77 -1.86 3.14
CA TRP A 324 -7.75 -1.01 1.95
C TRP A 324 -9.17 -0.66 1.53
N ILE A 325 -9.48 0.63 1.36
CA ILE A 325 -10.66 1.03 0.58
C ILE A 325 -10.28 1.00 -0.89
N THR A 326 -11.18 0.47 -1.72
CA THR A 326 -11.07 0.50 -3.17
C THR A 326 -12.40 0.96 -3.80
N THR A 327 -12.34 1.70 -4.91
CA THR A 327 -13.55 2.16 -5.63
C THR A 327 -14.23 1.07 -6.46
N ILE A 328 -13.61 -0.09 -6.62
CA ILE A 328 -14.14 -1.16 -7.48
C ILE A 328 -15.57 -1.59 -7.11
N PRO A 329 -15.92 -1.86 -5.84
CA PRO A 329 -17.29 -2.17 -5.45
C PRO A 329 -18.29 -1.08 -5.85
N LEU A 330 -17.91 0.19 -5.71
CA LEU A 330 -18.73 1.33 -6.11
C LEU A 330 -18.90 1.37 -7.64
N GLU A 331 -17.82 1.22 -8.41
CA GLU A 331 -17.85 1.22 -9.88
C GLU A 331 -18.76 0.10 -10.41
N VAL A 332 -18.65 -1.10 -9.84
CA VAL A 332 -19.47 -2.26 -10.20
C VAL A 332 -20.95 -2.02 -9.86
N LEU A 333 -21.25 -1.54 -8.65
CA LEU A 333 -22.63 -1.23 -8.27
C LEU A 333 -23.23 -0.11 -9.12
N ILE A 334 -22.46 0.91 -9.48
CA ILE A 334 -22.91 1.99 -10.37
C ILE A 334 -23.30 1.44 -11.75
N ARG A 335 -22.46 0.61 -12.38
CA ARG A 335 -22.75 0.02 -13.70
C ARG A 335 -24.01 -0.83 -13.68
N THR A 336 -24.22 -1.59 -12.60
CA THR A 336 -25.36 -2.51 -12.46
C THR A 336 -26.65 -1.79 -12.08
N SER A 337 -26.61 -0.93 -11.06
CA SER A 337 -27.81 -0.28 -10.49
C SER A 337 -28.17 1.06 -11.13
N LYS A 338 -27.23 1.71 -11.83
CA LYS A 338 -27.38 2.98 -12.55
C LYS A 338 -28.06 4.06 -11.69
N PRO A 339 -27.47 4.41 -10.53
CA PRO A 339 -28.11 5.30 -9.57
C PRO A 339 -28.35 6.68 -10.16
N LYS A 340 -29.47 7.28 -9.80
CA LYS A 340 -29.85 8.63 -10.23
C LYS A 340 -29.42 9.68 -9.23
N ILE A 341 -28.93 10.82 -9.73
CA ILE A 341 -28.56 11.95 -8.86
C ILE A 341 -29.80 12.46 -8.13
N GLY A 342 -29.72 12.56 -6.80
CA GLY A 342 -30.81 12.97 -5.92
C GLY A 342 -31.64 11.80 -5.37
N GLU A 343 -31.32 10.56 -5.70
CA GLU A 343 -32.03 9.36 -5.26
C GLU A 343 -31.12 8.42 -4.47
N VAL A 344 -31.73 7.55 -3.68
CA VAL A 344 -31.06 6.44 -2.98
C VAL A 344 -31.33 5.17 -3.78
N THR A 345 -30.29 4.41 -4.08
CA THR A 345 -30.36 3.18 -4.87
C THR A 345 -29.69 2.05 -4.11
N THR A 346 -30.40 0.95 -3.91
CA THR A 346 -29.83 -0.28 -3.38
C THR A 346 -29.62 -1.26 -4.53
N GLY A 347 -28.50 -1.96 -4.53
CA GLY A 347 -28.15 -2.90 -5.58
C GLY A 347 -27.31 -4.07 -5.09
N ARG A 348 -27.25 -5.10 -5.92
CA ARG A 348 -26.34 -6.25 -5.79
C ARG A 348 -25.72 -6.53 -7.15
N ALA A 349 -24.47 -6.94 -7.15
CA ALA A 349 -23.71 -7.29 -8.34
C ALA A 349 -22.71 -8.39 -8.02
N GLU A 350 -22.25 -9.06 -9.06
CA GLU A 350 -21.17 -10.05 -8.99
C GLU A 350 -20.04 -9.61 -9.91
N THR A 351 -18.80 -9.89 -9.50
CA THR A 351 -17.60 -9.74 -10.32
C THR A 351 -16.62 -10.84 -9.94
N ASN A 352 -15.37 -10.75 -10.37
CA ASN A 352 -14.34 -11.72 -10.02
C ASN A 352 -12.94 -11.10 -10.01
N THR A 353 -12.00 -11.86 -9.45
CA THR A 353 -10.59 -11.48 -9.39
C THR A 353 -9.87 -11.47 -10.74
N SER A 354 -10.46 -11.99 -11.82
CA SER A 354 -9.89 -11.85 -13.17
C SER A 354 -10.23 -10.48 -13.78
N GLU A 355 -11.46 -10.01 -13.58
CA GLU A 355 -11.90 -8.67 -13.97
C GLU A 355 -11.20 -7.60 -13.13
N TYR A 356 -11.09 -7.83 -11.82
CA TYR A 356 -10.42 -6.92 -10.90
C TYR A 356 -9.36 -7.64 -10.06
N PRO A 357 -8.13 -7.83 -10.59
CA PRO A 357 -7.05 -8.54 -9.90
C PRO A 357 -6.67 -7.98 -8.54
N ILE A 358 -6.91 -6.70 -8.27
CA ILE A 358 -6.61 -6.14 -6.94
C ILE A 358 -7.53 -6.68 -5.84
N LEU A 359 -8.71 -7.21 -6.18
CA LEU A 359 -9.60 -7.81 -5.18
C LEU A 359 -9.01 -9.08 -4.56
N LEU A 360 -7.98 -9.70 -5.17
CA LEU A 360 -7.20 -10.77 -4.54
C LEU A 360 -6.58 -10.35 -3.20
N ASN A 361 -6.29 -9.05 -3.01
CA ASN A 361 -5.73 -8.55 -1.76
C ASN A 361 -6.73 -8.64 -0.58
N GLN A 362 -8.02 -8.85 -0.86
CA GLN A 362 -9.03 -9.06 0.15
C GLN A 362 -8.91 -10.44 0.79
N PHE A 363 -8.49 -11.45 0.02
CA PHE A 363 -8.23 -12.79 0.54
C PHE A 363 -6.91 -12.88 1.32
N TYR A 364 -6.82 -13.90 2.17
CA TYR A 364 -5.57 -14.31 2.79
C TYR A 364 -5.00 -15.53 2.05
N ALA A 365 -3.72 -15.45 1.66
CA ALA A 365 -2.93 -16.54 1.06
C ALA A 365 -3.61 -17.32 -0.10
N VAL A 366 -4.30 -16.63 -1.00
CA VAL A 366 -4.90 -17.22 -2.21
C VAL A 366 -3.94 -17.12 -3.39
N GLU A 367 -3.68 -18.25 -4.03
CA GLU A 367 -2.96 -18.27 -5.30
C GLU A 367 -3.86 -17.78 -6.45
N PRO A 368 -3.35 -16.94 -7.37
CA PRO A 368 -4.11 -16.28 -8.43
C PRO A 368 -4.49 -17.20 -9.60
N SER A 369 -4.59 -18.52 -9.36
CA SER A 369 -4.67 -19.52 -10.42
C SER A 369 -6.01 -19.56 -11.14
N GLU A 370 -7.10 -19.10 -10.52
CA GLU A 370 -8.45 -19.08 -11.09
C GLU A 370 -9.22 -17.81 -10.69
N PRO A 371 -10.18 -17.35 -11.53
CA PRO A 371 -11.08 -16.26 -11.16
C PRO A 371 -11.91 -16.66 -9.94
N VAL A 372 -11.80 -15.89 -8.87
CA VAL A 372 -12.59 -16.08 -7.65
C VAL A 372 -13.78 -15.13 -7.70
N PRO A 373 -15.03 -15.64 -7.60
CA PRO A 373 -16.22 -14.80 -7.55
C PRO A 373 -16.20 -13.85 -6.35
N ILE A 374 -16.70 -12.64 -6.57
CA ILE A 374 -16.90 -11.64 -5.53
C ILE A 374 -18.33 -11.13 -5.63
N GLU A 375 -19.04 -11.23 -4.52
CA GLU A 375 -20.37 -10.64 -4.38
C GLU A 375 -20.23 -9.23 -3.80
N ILE A 376 -21.03 -8.30 -4.33
CA ILE A 376 -21.07 -6.92 -3.88
C ILE A 376 -22.53 -6.54 -3.69
N GLU A 377 -22.87 -6.02 -2.53
CA GLU A 377 -24.17 -5.44 -2.25
C GLU A 377 -24.01 -4.11 -1.55
N GLY A 378 -24.96 -3.21 -1.74
CA GLY A 378 -24.90 -1.93 -1.06
C GLY A 378 -25.96 -0.94 -1.45
N THR A 379 -25.92 0.18 -0.76
CA THR A 379 -26.76 1.35 -0.98
C THR A 379 -25.90 2.55 -1.36
N ILE A 380 -26.30 3.23 -2.42
CA ILE A 380 -25.66 4.44 -2.95
C ILE A 380 -26.67 5.58 -2.86
N ALA A 381 -26.28 6.67 -2.22
CA ALA A 381 -27.03 7.93 -2.24
C ALA A 381 -26.17 9.02 -2.89
N ILE A 382 -26.71 9.69 -3.91
CA ILE A 382 -25.98 10.74 -4.63
C ILE A 382 -26.65 12.08 -4.37
N THR A 383 -25.94 13.00 -3.73
CA THR A 383 -26.45 14.34 -3.41
C THR A 383 -25.71 15.41 -4.19
N LYS A 384 -26.39 16.54 -4.37
CA LYS A 384 -25.73 17.80 -4.72
C LYS A 384 -25.53 18.56 -3.41
N PRO A 385 -24.33 19.09 -3.14
CA PRO A 385 -24.05 19.87 -1.94
C PRO A 385 -24.88 21.16 -1.86
#